data_AF-A0A1A8FEQ7-F1
#
_entry.id   AF-A0A1A8FEQ7-F1
#
_cell.length_a   1.000
_cell.length_b   1.000
_cell.length_c   1.000
_cell.angle_alpha   90.00
_cell.angle_beta   90.00
_cell.angle_gamma   90.00
#
_symmetry.space_group_name_H-M   'P 1'
#
loop_
_entity.id
_entity.type
_entity.pdbx_description
1 polymer ?
#
loop_
_entity_poly.entity_id
_entity_poly.type
_entity_poly.pdbx_seq_one_letter_code
_entity_poly.pdbx_strand_id
1 'polypeptide(L)'
;RQWTKVSCVQSPELQLVLLEAKEKDGAPVHTVLPLPVHRSLSHRSIRHLLDRGFPLLLCAVASDSTLVYQRMTDGLVTPEPPVGLFCDAGRRQKQRRRKQ
;
A
#
# COMPACT_ATOMS: atom_id res chain seq x y z
N ARG A 1 -0.19 -11.66 7.77
CA ARG A 1 0.90 -10.71 8.08
C ARG A 1 1.51 -11.12 9.41
N GLN A 2 2.84 -11.13 9.55
CA GLN A 2 3.54 -11.49 10.80
C GLN A 2 4.08 -10.23 11.46
N TRP A 3 3.33 -9.67 12.39
CA TRP A 3 3.74 -8.50 13.16
C TRP A 3 4.29 -8.96 14.51
N THR A 4 5.47 -8.47 14.91
CA THR A 4 6.07 -8.79 16.22
C THR A 4 5.54 -7.88 17.32
N LYS A 5 5.11 -6.66 16.97
CA LYS A 5 4.55 -5.69 17.91
C LYS A 5 3.35 -4.99 17.30
N VAL A 6 2.25 -4.96 18.02
CA VAL A 6 1.01 -4.25 17.65
C VAL A 6 0.53 -3.46 18.86
N SER A 7 0.24 -2.18 18.66
CA SER A 7 -0.34 -1.30 19.69
C SER A 7 -1.54 -0.54 19.14
N CYS A 8 -2.56 -0.35 19.98
CA CYS A 8 -3.72 0.47 19.64
C CYS A 8 -3.40 1.94 19.93
N VAL A 9 -3.73 2.82 18.99
CA VAL A 9 -3.53 4.26 19.11
C VAL A 9 -4.82 4.98 18.80
N GLN A 10 -5.25 5.86 19.69
CA GLN A 10 -6.44 6.68 19.46
C GLN A 10 -6.08 7.85 18.53
N SER A 11 -6.96 8.15 17.57
CA SER A 11 -6.93 9.41 16.82
C SER A 11 -8.19 10.20 17.18
N PRO A 12 -8.08 11.16 18.12
CA PRO A 12 -9.19 12.04 18.49
C PRO A 12 -9.72 12.83 17.29
N GLU A 13 -8.84 13.24 16.38
CA GLU A 13 -9.16 14.09 15.22
C GLU A 13 -10.08 13.38 14.23
N LEU A 14 -9.96 12.05 14.16
CA LEU A 14 -10.73 11.19 13.27
C LEU A 14 -11.76 10.32 14.01
N GLN A 15 -11.85 10.49 15.34
CA GLN A 15 -12.71 9.72 16.24
C GLN A 15 -12.64 8.22 15.97
N LEU A 16 -11.42 7.67 15.92
CA LEU A 16 -11.18 6.27 15.62
C LEU A 16 -9.95 5.72 16.35
N VAL A 17 -9.85 4.38 16.35
CA VAL A 17 -8.69 3.65 16.86
C VAL A 17 -7.91 3.09 15.67
N LEU A 18 -6.62 3.42 15.64
CA LEU A 18 -5.63 2.91 14.70
C LEU A 18 -4.85 1.77 15.36
N LEU A 19 -4.20 0.95 14.53
CA LEU A 19 -3.17 0.03 15.01
C LEU A 19 -1.81 0.50 14.48
N GLU A 20 -0.82 0.54 15.35
CA GLU A 20 0.58 0.72 14.97
C GLU A 20 1.28 -0.64 15.07
N ALA A 21 1.81 -1.11 13.94
CA ALA A 21 2.39 -2.44 13.82
C ALA A 21 3.82 -2.40 13.31
N LYS A 22 4.67 -3.31 13.81
CA LYS A 22 6.05 -3.51 13.35
C LYS A 22 6.26 -4.98 12.97
N GLU A 23 6.94 -5.23 11.85
CA GLU A 23 7.26 -6.60 11.40
C GLU A 23 8.40 -7.22 12.21
N LYS A 24 9.36 -6.39 12.65
CA LYS A 24 10.51 -6.76 13.46
C LYS A 24 11.02 -5.54 14.24
N ASP A 25 11.83 -5.76 15.28
CA ASP A 25 12.46 -4.66 15.99
C ASP A 25 13.38 -3.86 15.06
N GLY A 26 13.30 -2.53 15.15
CA GLY A 26 13.99 -1.60 14.24
C GLY A 26 13.32 -1.39 12.87
N ALA A 27 12.26 -2.14 12.52
CA ALA A 27 11.50 -1.89 11.30
C ALA A 27 10.66 -0.60 11.38
N PRO A 28 10.32 0.01 10.23
CA PRO A 28 9.37 1.12 10.19
C PRO A 28 8.04 0.74 10.83
N VAL A 29 7.44 1.69 11.55
CA VAL A 29 6.07 1.56 12.07
C VAL A 29 5.11 1.65 10.89
N HIS A 30 4.15 0.75 10.83
CA HIS A 30 3.01 0.83 9.92
C HIS A 30 1.77 1.28 10.70
N THR A 31 1.05 2.27 10.19
CA THR A 31 -0.27 2.62 10.71
C THR A 31 -1.31 1.83 9.93
N VAL A 32 -2.11 1.03 10.63
CA VAL A 32 -3.24 0.28 10.06
C VAL A 32 -4.53 0.99 10.45
N LEU A 33 -5.32 1.35 9.44
CA LEU A 33 -6.64 1.93 9.61
C LEU A 33 -7.71 0.84 9.36
N PRO A 34 -8.36 0.31 10.39
CA PRO A 34 -9.51 -0.58 10.21
C PRO A 34 -10.71 0.22 9.69
N LEU A 35 -11.20 -0.16 8.52
CA LEU A 35 -12.36 0.45 7.87
C LEU A 35 -13.46 -0.60 7.64
N PRO A 36 -14.56 -0.57 8.39
CA PRO A 36 -15.73 -1.38 8.08
C PRO A 36 -16.32 -1.04 6.71
N VAL A 37 -16.83 -2.03 5.97
CA VAL A 37 -17.38 -1.86 4.60
C VAL A 37 -18.47 -0.78 4.47
N HIS A 38 -19.22 -0.52 5.53
CA HIS A 38 -20.30 0.47 5.56
C HIS A 38 -19.82 1.89 5.91
N ARG A 39 -18.55 2.07 6.28
CA ARG A 39 -17.98 3.36 6.64
C ARG A 39 -17.19 3.93 5.47
N SER A 40 -17.49 5.18 5.09
CA SER A 40 -16.71 5.92 4.10
C SER A 40 -15.54 6.66 4.75
N LEU A 41 -14.51 6.91 3.97
CA LEU A 41 -13.40 7.79 4.34
C LEU A 41 -13.36 8.99 3.41
N SER A 42 -13.11 10.16 4.00
CA SER A 42 -12.81 11.34 3.22
C SER A 42 -11.33 11.40 2.86
N HIS A 43 -11.00 12.05 1.75
CA HIS A 43 -9.61 12.34 1.40
C HIS A 43 -8.91 13.14 2.52
N ARG A 44 -9.63 14.06 3.18
CA ARG A 44 -9.11 14.83 4.33
C ARG A 44 -8.68 13.91 5.48
N SER A 45 -9.46 12.88 5.79
CA SER A 45 -9.14 11.90 6.82
C SER A 45 -7.90 11.09 6.46
N ILE A 46 -7.78 10.67 5.21
CA ILE A 46 -6.61 9.95 4.70
C ILE A 46 -5.36 10.84 4.78
N ARG A 47 -5.47 12.12 4.36
CA ARG A 47 -4.37 13.08 4.41
C ARG A 47 -3.86 13.27 5.84
N HIS A 48 -4.77 13.46 6.79
CA HIS A 48 -4.41 13.59 8.21
C HIS A 48 -3.62 12.38 8.74
N LEU A 49 -3.92 11.18 8.26
CA LEU A 49 -3.18 9.97 8.62
C LEU A 49 -1.81 9.89 7.94
N LEU A 50 -1.72 10.27 6.67
CA LEU A 50 -0.45 10.31 5.93
C LEU A 50 0.52 11.36 6.48
N ASP A 51 0.01 12.49 6.97
CA ASP A 51 0.81 13.55 7.59
C ASP A 51 1.53 13.10 8.88
N ARG A 52 1.16 11.95 9.47
CA ARG A 52 1.89 11.33 10.59
C ARG A 52 3.27 10.77 10.18
N GLY A 53 3.55 10.66 8.87
CA GLY A 53 4.84 10.24 8.33
C GLY A 53 5.09 8.73 8.34
N PHE A 54 4.15 7.93 8.83
CA PHE A 54 4.23 6.46 8.78
C PHE A 54 3.50 5.90 7.54
N PRO A 55 4.00 4.81 6.94
CA PRO A 55 3.27 4.08 5.92
C PRO A 55 1.86 3.70 6.41
N LEU A 56 0.85 4.18 5.69
CA LEU A 56 -0.56 3.91 5.98
C LEU A 56 -1.03 2.65 5.23
N LEU A 57 -1.65 1.75 5.97
CA LEU A 57 -2.27 0.53 5.47
C LEU A 57 -3.77 0.58 5.77
N LEU A 58 -4.59 0.76 4.74
CA LEU A 58 -6.03 0.65 4.86
C LEU A 58 -6.39 -0.83 4.99
N CYS A 59 -7.12 -1.19 6.04
CA CYS A 59 -7.65 -2.52 6.26
C CYS A 59 -9.17 -2.48 6.12
N ALA A 60 -9.66 -2.75 4.91
CA ALA A 60 -11.09 -2.84 4.65
C ALA A 60 -11.62 -4.18 5.15
N VAL A 61 -12.61 -4.13 6.03
CA VAL A 61 -13.27 -5.31 6.61
C VAL A 61 -14.63 -5.49 5.96
N ALA A 62 -14.75 -6.51 5.10
CA ALA A 62 -15.99 -6.89 4.48
C ALA A 62 -16.92 -7.62 5.47
N SER A 63 -18.21 -7.72 5.15
CA SER A 63 -19.23 -8.33 6.02
C SER A 63 -19.06 -9.83 6.22
N ASP A 64 -18.38 -10.50 5.29
CA ASP A 64 -17.98 -11.90 5.36
C ASP A 64 -16.69 -12.12 6.16
N SER A 65 -16.22 -11.09 6.88
CA SER A 65 -14.94 -11.07 7.60
C SER A 65 -13.69 -11.13 6.72
N THR A 66 -13.83 -10.95 5.39
CA THR A 66 -12.68 -10.80 4.50
C THR A 66 -11.95 -9.50 4.79
N LEU A 67 -10.62 -9.57 4.92
CA LEU A 67 -9.74 -8.42 5.14
C LEU A 67 -8.97 -8.08 3.86
N VAL A 68 -9.17 -6.88 3.34
CA VAL A 68 -8.42 -6.35 2.21
C VAL A 68 -7.46 -5.27 2.70
N TYR A 69 -6.18 -5.45 2.38
CA TYR A 69 -5.13 -4.50 2.74
C TYR A 69 -4.70 -3.70 1.52
N GLN A 70 -4.85 -2.39 1.60
CA GLN A 70 -4.37 -1.46 0.58
C GLN A 70 -3.35 -0.51 1.19
N ARG A 71 -2.18 -0.40 0.57
CA ARG A 71 -1.18 0.59 0.96
C ARG A 71 -1.60 1.95 0.42
N MET A 72 -1.64 2.95 1.29
CA MET A 72 -1.89 4.34 0.94
C MET A 72 -0.56 5.10 0.98
N THR A 73 -0.31 5.93 -0.03
CA THR A 73 0.91 6.71 -0.18
C THR A 73 0.59 8.15 -0.52
N ASP A 74 1.46 9.06 -0.10
CA ASP A 74 1.42 10.45 -0.56
C ASP A 74 2.07 10.53 -1.95
N GLY A 75 1.25 10.69 -2.98
CA GLY A 75 1.69 10.78 -4.38
C GLY A 75 1.73 9.46 -5.14
N LEU A 76 2.24 9.54 -6.38
CA LEU A 76 2.34 8.42 -7.30
C LEU A 76 3.47 7.48 -6.88
N VAL A 77 3.16 6.19 -6.80
CA VAL A 77 4.16 5.13 -6.59
C VAL A 77 4.55 4.61 -7.96
N THR A 78 5.84 4.69 -8.29
CA THR A 78 6.38 3.98 -9.45
C THR A 78 6.20 2.48 -9.20
N PRO A 79 5.41 1.75 -10.00
CA PRO A 79 5.29 0.32 -9.82
C PRO A 79 6.66 -0.31 -10.09
N GLU A 80 7.04 -1.27 -9.25
CA GLU A 80 8.21 -2.09 -9.54
C GLU A 80 8.00 -2.77 -10.89
N PRO A 81 8.96 -2.68 -11.82
CA PRO A 81 8.83 -3.35 -13.11
C PRO A 81 8.66 -4.85 -12.87
N PRO A 82 7.76 -5.52 -13.61
CA PRO A 82 7.56 -6.95 -13.44
C PRO A 82 8.89 -7.67 -13.69
N VAL A 83 9.30 -8.50 -12.73
CA VAL A 83 10.52 -9.32 -12.84
C VAL A 83 10.23 -10.44 -13.84
N GLY A 84 10.52 -10.16 -15.10
CA GLY A 84 10.44 -11.10 -16.20
C GLY A 84 11.37 -10.65 -17.32
N LEU A 85 11.93 -11.62 -18.05
CA LEU A 85 12.62 -11.32 -19.31
C LEU A 85 11.59 -10.68 -20.24
N PHE A 86 11.69 -9.37 -20.43
CA PHE A 86 11.15 -8.73 -21.63
C PHE A 86 11.95 -9.30 -22.80
N CYS A 87 11.55 -10.49 -23.28
CA CYS A 87 11.98 -10.98 -24.56
C CYS A 87 11.39 -10.01 -25.59
N ASP A 88 12.20 -9.05 -26.02
CA ASP A 88 11.99 -8.27 -27.24
C ASP A 88 11.98 -9.22 -28.45
N ALA A 89 10.92 -10.03 -28.57
CA ALA A 89 10.73 -11.02 -29.63
C ALA A 89 10.36 -10.38 -30.98
N GLY A 90 10.69 -9.08 -31.19
CA GLY A 90 10.15 -8.31 -32.30
C GLY A 90 11.11 -7.40 -33.05
N ARG A 91 12.40 -7.28 -32.67
CA ARG A 91 13.27 -6.22 -33.26
C ARG A 91 14.60 -6.66 -33.89
N ARG A 92 14.82 -7.96 -34.16
CA ARG A 92 16.06 -8.43 -34.83
C ARG A 92 15.88 -9.08 -36.21
N GLN A 93 14.77 -8.81 -36.91
CA GLN A 93 14.56 -9.35 -38.27
C GLN A 93 14.46 -8.28 -39.39
N LYS A 94 15.10 -7.11 -39.22
CA LYS A 94 15.15 -6.06 -40.26
C LYS A 94 16.57 -5.54 -40.58
N GLN A 95 17.59 -6.40 -40.54
CA GLN A 95 18.92 -6.09 -41.11
C GLN A 95 19.39 -7.08 -42.18
N ARG A 96 18.48 -7.79 -42.84
CA ARG A 96 18.79 -8.52 -44.08
C ARG A 96 17.94 -7.98 -45.22
N ARG A 97 18.40 -6.90 -45.85
CA ARG A 97 18.28 -6.57 -47.29
C ARG A 97 18.63 -5.09 -47.51
N ARG A 98 19.46 -4.84 -48.53
CA ARG A 98 20.16 -3.60 -48.94
C ARG A 98 21.53 -3.50 -48.24
N LYS A 99 22.67 -3.68 -48.91
CA LYS A 99 23.07 -3.32 -50.29
C LYS A 99 23.98 -4.47 -50.81
N GLN A 100 23.75 -5.02 -52.01
CA GLN A 100 24.38 -4.59 -53.28
C GLN A 100 25.86 -4.24 -53.10
#